data_AF-A0A4D6WYX4-F1
#
_entry.id   AF-A0A4D6WYX4-F1
#
_cell.length_a   1.000
_cell.length_b   1.000
_cell.length_c   1.000
_cell.angle_alpha   90.00
_cell.angle_beta   90.00
_cell.angle_gamma   90.00
#
_symmetry.space_group_name_H-M   'P 1'
#
loop_
_entity.id
_entity.type
_entity.pdbx_description
1 polymer ?
#
loop_
_entity_poly.entity_id
_entity_poly.type
_entity_poly.pdbx_seq_one_letter_code
_entity_poly.pdbx_strand_id
1 'polypeptide(L)' 'MAVPKKRTSKSKSGKPQWKRKAFFMSQKSLSLAKSILTGKSKSFIYLKEELVIDDNK' A
#
# COMPACT_ATOMS: atom_id res chain seq x y z
N MET A 1 -10.41 -34.68 -5.64
CA MET A 1 -9.71 -33.54 -5.01
C MET A 1 -9.11 -33.99 -3.69
N ALA A 2 -7.90 -33.55 -3.33
CA ALA A 2 -7.30 -33.91 -2.05
C ALA A 2 -7.94 -33.12 -0.91
N VAL A 3 -8.31 -33.81 0.17
CA VAL A 3 -8.93 -33.21 1.37
C VAL A 3 -7.97 -33.36 2.56
N PRO A 4 -7.76 -32.31 3.37
CA PRO A 4 -6.88 -32.40 4.53
C PRO A 4 -7.46 -33.36 5.58
N LYS A 5 -6.67 -34.35 5.98
CA LYS A 5 -7.08 -35.33 6.99
C LYS A 5 -7.18 -34.72 8.40
N LYS A 6 -6.39 -33.68 8.68
CA LYS A 6 -6.30 -33.01 9.99
C LYS A 6 -6.14 -31.51 9.80
N ARG A 7 -6.60 -30.74 10.79
CA ARG A 7 -6.43 -29.27 10.81
C ARG A 7 -4.96 -28.89 11.00
N THR A 8 -4.55 -27.79 10.38
CA THR A 8 -3.26 -27.16 10.67
C THR A 8 -3.22 -26.61 12.09
N SER A 9 -2.10 -26.78 12.80
CA SER A 9 -1.93 -26.20 14.14
C SER A 9 -1.83 -24.67 14.07
N LYS A 10 -2.06 -23.98 15.20
CA LYS A 10 -2.00 -22.51 15.26
C LYS A 10 -0.60 -21.98 14.89
N SER A 11 0.44 -22.66 15.36
CA SER A 11 1.85 -22.32 15.09
C SER A 11 2.19 -22.42 13.59
N LYS A 12 1.63 -23.40 12.88
CA LYS A 12 1.84 -23.59 11.43
C LYS A 12 0.83 -22.83 10.56
N SER A 13 -0.02 -21.98 11.15
CA SER A 13 -0.96 -21.20 10.36
C SER A 13 -0.24 -20.12 9.54
N GLY A 14 -0.75 -19.79 8.36
CA GLY A 14 -0.15 -18.76 7.49
C GLY A 14 -0.33 -17.31 7.98
N LYS A 15 -1.08 -17.07 9.07
CA LYS A 15 -1.43 -15.72 9.55
C LYS A 15 -0.20 -14.81 9.83
N PRO A 16 0.89 -15.29 10.45
CA PRO A 16 2.06 -14.45 10.73
C PRO A 16 2.73 -13.91 9.46
N GLN A 17 2.78 -14.70 8.39
CA GLN A 17 3.35 -14.26 7.11
C GLN A 17 2.54 -13.12 6.50
N TRP A 18 1.21 -13.19 6.57
CA TRP A 18 0.32 -12.14 6.06
C TRP A 18 0.50 -10.84 6.85
N LYS A 19 0.56 -10.93 8.19
CA LYS A 19 0.83 -9.78 9.06
C LYS A 19 2.19 -9.16 8.80
N ARG A 20 3.23 -9.97 8.58
CA ARG A 20 4.58 -9.49 8.24
C ARG A 20 4.60 -8.71 6.93
N LYS A 21 3.91 -9.19 5.88
CA LYS A 21 3.78 -8.45 4.62
C LYS A 21 3.08 -7.09 4.84
N ALA A 22 1.98 -7.08 5.59
CA ALA A 22 1.25 -5.85 5.89
C ALA A 22 2.11 -4.83 6.66
N PHE A 23 2.92 -5.29 7.60
CA PHE A 23 3.85 -4.44 8.35
C PHE A 23 4.87 -3.72 7.45
N PHE A 24 5.47 -4.41 6.48
CA PHE A 24 6.39 -3.76 5.55
C PHE A 24 5.70 -2.76 4.62
N MET A 25 4.47 -3.07 4.19
CA MET A 25 3.69 -2.15 3.37
C MET A 25 3.26 -0.90 4.13
N SER A 26 2.90 -1.02 5.42
CA SER A 26 2.52 0.15 6.22
C SER A 26 3.70 1.12 6.43
N GLN A 27 4.91 0.61 6.66
CA GLN A 27 6.11 1.44 6.77
C GLN A 27 6.40 2.23 5.49
N LYS A 28 6.33 1.56 4.33
CA LYS A 28 6.51 2.22 3.03
C LYS A 28 5.43 3.28 2.78
N SER A 29 4.17 2.94 3.05
CA SER A 29 3.04 3.86 2.89
C SER A 29 3.16 5.09 3.77
N LEU A 30 3.61 4.93 5.03
CA LEU A 30 3.78 6.04 5.97
C LEU A 30 4.90 6.98 5.49
N SER A 31 6.05 6.42 5.12
CA SER A 31 7.18 7.20 4.57
C SER A 31 6.74 8.00 3.33
N LEU A 32 5.96 7.36 2.45
CA LEU A 32 5.42 7.99 1.26
C LEU A 32 4.47 9.14 1.58
N ALA A 33 3.51 8.91 2.49
CA ALA A 33 2.55 9.92 2.91
C ALA A 33 3.24 11.17 3.50
N LYS A 34 4.27 10.96 4.33
CA LYS A 34 5.09 12.07 4.87
C LYS A 34 5.79 12.86 3.76
N SER A 35 6.36 12.17 2.77
CA SER A 35 7.00 12.84 1.63
C SER A 35 6.01 13.69 0.84
N ILE A 36 4.82 13.15 0.56
CA ILE A 36 3.75 13.84 -0.15
C ILE A 36 3.30 15.10 0.61
N LEU A 37 3.08 15.00 1.93
CA LEU A 37 2.58 16.10 2.74
C LEU A 37 3.52 17.32 2.74
N THR A 38 4.82 17.13 2.52
CA THR A 38 5.78 18.25 2.45
C THR A 38 5.64 19.11 1.20
N GLY A 39 4.92 18.67 0.16
CA GLY A 39 4.75 19.40 -1.11
C GLY A 39 6.02 19.56 -1.95
N LYS A 40 7.16 19.04 -1.50
CA LYS A 40 8.46 19.15 -2.19
C LYS A 40 8.68 18.08 -3.25
N SER A 41 7.92 16.98 -3.18
CA SER A 41 8.06 15.87 -4.11
C SER A 41 7.43 16.20 -5.46
N LYS A 42 8.25 16.21 -6.52
CA LYS A 42 7.82 16.43 -7.91
C LYS A 42 7.50 15.13 -8.66
N SER A 43 7.67 13.96 -8.02
CA SER A 43 7.45 12.66 -8.66
C SER A 43 5.97 12.26 -8.73
N PHE A 44 5.11 12.86 -7.89
CA PHE A 44 3.68 12.60 -7.89
C PHE A 44 2.96 13.72 -8.63
N ILE A 45 2.23 13.36 -9.70
CA ILE A 45 1.36 14.28 -10.42
C ILE A 45 -0.03 14.18 -9.78
N TYR A 46 -0.51 15.29 -9.26
CA TYR A 46 -1.89 15.43 -8.81
C TYR A 46 -2.66 16.23 -9.85
N LEU A 47 -3.82 15.74 -10.27
CA LEU A 47 -4.77 16.55 -11.04
C LEU A 47 -5.33 17.61 -10.07
N LYS A 48 -4.68 18.78 -10.04
CA LYS A 48 -5.23 19.96 -9.40
C LYS A 48 -6.30 20.52 -10.34
N GLU A 49 -7.48 20.88 -9.82
CA GLU A 49 -8.53 21.53 -10.62
C GLU A 49 -8.02 22.79 -11.35
N GLU A 50 -6.97 23.45 -10.82
CA GLU A 50 -6.28 24.57 -11.47
C GLU A 50 -5.56 24.20 -12.78
N LEU A 51 -5.21 22.93 -13.03
CA LEU A 51 -4.50 22.49 -14.24
C LEU A 51 -5.44 22.02 -15.36
N VAL A 52 -6.76 21.99 -15.13
CA VAL A 52 -7.76 21.61 -16.15
C VAL A 52 -8.19 22.80 -17.01
N ILE A 53 -7.82 24.03 -16.63
CA ILE A 53 -8.32 25.26 -17.27
C ILE A 53 -7.45 25.74 -18.46
N ASP A 54 -6.21 25.29 -18.62
CA ASP A 54 -5.27 25.85 -19.62
C ASP A 54 -5.06 25.01 -20.90
N ASP A 55 -5.99 24.12 -21.26
CA ASP A 55 -5.95 23.37 -22.53
C ASP A 55 -7.07 23.77 -23.52
N ASN A 56 -7.64 24.98 -23.41
CA ASN A 56 -8.42 25.58 -24.49
C ASN A 56 -7.96 26.99 -24.80
N LYS A 57 -7.54 27.14 -26.06
CA LYS A 57 -7.38 28.37 -26.83
C LYS A 57 -8.55 29.35 -26.67
#